data_AF-A0AAW0CKF3-F1
#
_entry.id   AF-A0AAW0CKF3-F1
#
_cell.length_a   1.000
_cell.length_b   1.000
_cell.length_c   1.000
_cell.angle_alpha   90.00
_cell.angle_beta   90.00
_cell.angle_gamma   90.00
#
_symmetry.space_group_name_H-M   'P 1'
#
loop_
_entity.id
_entity.type
_entity.pdbx_description
1 polymer ?
#
loop_
_entity_poly.entity_id
_entity_poly.type
_entity_poly.pdbx_seq_one_letter_code
_entity_poly.pdbx_strand_id
1 'polypeptide(L)'
;MPPHVHVHPDGTSLRDPSRLFYQSDSIRRLIIASYWLFIIAAIPLWWHITSIERLSLPTARVHAQAANHLRFPVQIQLENVQDSSISTSLQKLLDDRIHKSHGLDVQVRQQSDPTNPSDSYVIRAAEGVPSANERSLTYPVRPATLPNLADLLTLLLAPPIDAHRVAQYSPRYRLAFTLLNEDAAAGGAISGWDISGAISRHLSPILTALSVLHNFTIESQVQFHAPLAFSPTPIQDGSYGLTQEDLTVFVNSAEWSLSSSVSNDPVLHFIVFVPSASRRPLKILDSNGLPSTSNAFLLPQWGGMVIYNPPTQDTNSNTNANAPLPPSALHSLFSTFATQLLSLLGVPNLPGDLQTTTDALTGWQLDALLRRRTSENARGAYDTLQSIVKLVDQIENMPVGQDVRGDVLDSLSALEEMYTPSPSSPSSTPPSLTTTLHHSSTALTLASRAFFSPKMLALLYFPAEHKYAVYSPLFASATIPLAAAAIREVVAWRKGRREREGAGGGQ
;
A
#
# COMPACT_ATOMS: atom_id res chain seq x y z
N MET A 1 -68.96 -29.72 -97.29
CA MET A 1 -69.31 -28.28 -97.24
C MET A 1 -68.61 -27.68 -96.02
N PRO A 2 -67.69 -26.72 -96.20
CA PRO A 2 -66.96 -26.02 -95.13
C PRO A 2 -67.87 -24.92 -94.53
N PRO A 3 -67.47 -24.01 -93.58
CA PRO A 3 -66.13 -23.52 -93.18
C PRO A 3 -66.01 -23.34 -91.62
N HIS A 4 -65.02 -22.76 -90.94
CA HIS A 4 -64.01 -21.73 -91.18
C HIS A 4 -62.77 -21.98 -90.30
N VAL A 5 -61.60 -21.79 -90.89
CA VAL A 5 -60.29 -21.72 -90.20
C VAL A 5 -60.02 -20.26 -89.86
N HIS A 6 -59.71 -19.97 -88.59
CA HIS A 6 -59.04 -18.73 -88.19
C HIS A 6 -57.65 -19.07 -87.65
N VAL A 7 -56.64 -18.60 -88.38
CA VAL A 7 -55.22 -18.62 -88.03
C VAL A 7 -54.94 -17.41 -87.14
N HIS A 8 -54.37 -17.63 -85.96
CA HIS A 8 -53.68 -16.59 -85.19
C HIS A 8 -52.16 -16.87 -85.27
N PRO A 9 -51.33 -15.87 -85.63
CA PRO A 9 -49.89 -16.06 -85.69
C PRO A 9 -49.22 -15.75 -84.33
N ASP A 10 -48.24 -16.61 -84.01
CA ASP A 10 -46.96 -16.40 -83.34
C ASP A 10 -46.74 -15.24 -82.37
N GLY A 11 -45.97 -15.55 -81.31
CA GLY A 11 -45.02 -14.59 -80.76
C GLY A 11 -44.75 -14.71 -79.28
N THR A 12 -43.95 -15.70 -78.89
CA THR A 12 -43.21 -15.70 -77.62
C THR A 12 -42.30 -14.47 -77.55
N SER A 13 -42.72 -13.44 -76.82
CA SER A 13 -41.85 -12.35 -76.39
C SER A 13 -41.27 -12.69 -75.01
N LEU A 14 -39.99 -13.03 -74.99
CA LEU A 14 -39.17 -13.10 -73.79
C LEU A 14 -39.27 -11.74 -73.07
N ARG A 15 -39.80 -11.74 -71.84
CA ARG A 15 -39.86 -10.54 -70.99
C ARG A 15 -38.44 -10.04 -70.73
N ASP A 16 -38.19 -8.81 -71.14
CA ASP A 16 -36.97 -8.04 -70.88
C ASP A 16 -36.73 -7.91 -69.36
N PRO A 17 -35.61 -8.43 -68.80
CA PRO A 17 -35.35 -8.42 -67.37
C PRO A 17 -35.13 -7.01 -66.80
N SER A 18 -34.99 -5.99 -67.66
CA SER A 18 -34.89 -4.58 -67.24
C SER A 18 -36.22 -3.99 -66.71
N ARG A 19 -37.36 -4.68 -66.92
CA ARG A 19 -38.70 -4.23 -66.49
C ARG A 19 -39.14 -4.75 -65.11
N LEU A 20 -38.26 -5.42 -64.35
CA LEU A 20 -38.62 -6.06 -63.07
C LEU A 20 -38.54 -5.17 -61.81
N PHE A 21 -38.34 -3.86 -61.91
CA PHE A 21 -38.39 -2.98 -60.73
C PHE A 21 -39.23 -1.72 -60.95
N TYR A 22 -40.55 -1.88 -60.98
CA TYR A 22 -41.45 -0.78 -60.57
C TYR A 22 -41.51 -0.76 -59.04
N GLN A 23 -40.42 -0.33 -58.40
CA GLN A 23 -40.52 0.17 -57.04
C GLN A 23 -40.92 1.64 -57.17
N SER A 24 -42.17 1.97 -56.83
CA SER A 24 -42.65 3.35 -56.91
C SER A 24 -41.68 4.28 -56.16
N ASP A 25 -41.39 5.46 -56.72
CA ASP A 25 -40.47 6.42 -56.10
C ASP A 25 -40.85 6.72 -54.64
N SER A 26 -42.15 6.64 -54.33
CA SER A 26 -42.69 6.75 -52.98
C SER A 26 -42.24 5.62 -52.05
N ILE A 27 -42.23 4.35 -52.49
CA ILE A 27 -41.74 3.21 -51.70
C ILE A 27 -40.23 3.33 -51.46
N ARG A 28 -39.46 3.72 -52.49
CA ARG A 28 -38.00 3.93 -52.33
C ARG A 28 -37.70 5.00 -51.29
N ARG A 29 -38.42 6.14 -51.34
CA ARG A 29 -38.31 7.21 -50.33
C ARG A 29 -38.71 6.75 -48.94
N LEU A 30 -39.79 5.96 -48.83
CA LEU A 30 -40.26 5.43 -47.55
C LEU A 30 -39.22 4.49 -46.92
N ILE A 31 -38.59 3.63 -47.71
CA ILE A 31 -37.53 2.72 -47.25
C ILE A 31 -36.32 3.52 -46.77
N ILE A 32 -35.81 4.46 -47.58
CA ILE A 32 -34.68 5.31 -47.18
C ILE A 32 -35.02 6.08 -45.90
N ALA A 33 -36.22 6.69 -45.83
CA ALA A 33 -36.67 7.42 -44.65
C ALA A 33 -36.76 6.54 -43.40
N SER A 34 -37.23 5.28 -43.53
CA SER A 34 -37.33 4.34 -42.41
C SER A 34 -35.97 3.97 -41.81
N TYR A 35 -34.95 3.75 -42.64
CA TYR A 35 -33.58 3.51 -42.15
C TYR A 35 -33.00 4.71 -41.41
N TRP A 36 -33.19 5.92 -41.93
CA TRP A 36 -32.74 7.14 -41.25
C TRP A 36 -33.50 7.42 -39.96
N LEU A 37 -34.82 7.18 -39.94
CA LEU A 37 -35.64 7.27 -38.74
C LEU A 37 -35.12 6.32 -37.66
N PHE A 38 -34.82 5.06 -38.02
CA PHE A 38 -34.27 4.07 -37.11
C PHE A 38 -32.90 4.48 -36.58
N ILE A 39 -31.98 4.94 -37.44
CA ILE A 39 -30.64 5.41 -37.02
C ILE A 39 -30.78 6.58 -36.04
N ILE A 40 -31.61 7.57 -36.36
CA ILE A 40 -31.83 8.73 -35.49
C ILE A 40 -32.42 8.30 -34.14
N ALA A 41 -33.36 7.34 -34.13
CA ALA A 41 -33.91 6.79 -32.90
C ALA A 41 -32.91 5.93 -32.10
N ALA A 42 -31.96 5.30 -32.78
CA ALA A 42 -30.93 4.45 -32.17
C ALA A 42 -29.76 5.26 -31.57
N ILE A 43 -29.46 6.47 -32.09
CA ILE A 43 -28.37 7.32 -31.59
C ILE A 43 -28.47 7.60 -30.08
N PRO A 44 -29.63 8.03 -29.52
CA PRO A 44 -29.76 8.25 -28.08
C PRO A 44 -29.51 6.99 -27.25
N LEU A 45 -30.02 5.84 -27.70
CA LEU A 45 -29.84 4.57 -27.02
C LEU A 45 -28.37 4.13 -27.05
N TRP A 46 -27.72 4.25 -28.22
CA TRP A 46 -26.31 3.96 -28.38
C TRP A 46 -25.45 4.88 -27.52
N TRP A 47 -25.73 6.18 -27.50
CA TRP A 47 -25.02 7.14 -26.65
C TRP A 47 -25.16 6.77 -25.17
N HIS A 48 -26.37 6.41 -24.71
CA HIS A 48 -26.62 6.02 -23.33
C HIS A 48 -25.89 4.73 -22.94
N ILE A 49 -25.92 3.70 -23.79
CA ILE A 49 -25.26 2.41 -23.52
C ILE A 49 -23.73 2.52 -23.59
N THR A 50 -23.22 3.45 -24.40
CA THR A 50 -21.78 3.59 -24.64
C THR A 50 -21.12 4.72 -23.84
N SER A 51 -21.90 5.56 -23.16
CA SER A 51 -21.38 6.61 -22.28
C SER A 51 -20.71 6.00 -21.06
N ILE A 52 -19.55 6.55 -20.71
CA ILE A 52 -18.79 6.14 -19.53
C ILE A 52 -19.34 6.92 -18.33
N GLU A 53 -19.69 6.22 -17.25
CA GLU A 53 -20.09 6.85 -16.00
C GLU A 53 -18.88 7.59 -15.39
N ARG A 54 -18.98 8.92 -15.28
CA ARG A 54 -17.95 9.79 -14.71
C ARG A 54 -18.57 10.72 -13.69
N LEU A 55 -18.61 10.30 -12.43
CA LEU A 55 -19.04 11.14 -11.33
C LEU A 55 -17.97 12.18 -10.99
N SER A 56 -18.41 13.38 -10.58
CA SER A 56 -17.51 14.42 -10.13
C SER A 56 -16.88 14.08 -8.77
N LEU A 57 -15.59 14.39 -8.64
CA LEU A 57 -14.85 14.27 -7.38
C LEU A 57 -14.86 15.60 -6.61
N PRO A 58 -14.78 15.57 -5.27
CA PRO A 58 -14.77 16.76 -4.42
C PRO A 58 -13.39 17.46 -4.41
N THR A 59 -12.93 17.93 -5.57
CA THR A 59 -11.58 18.49 -5.78
C THR A 59 -11.27 19.65 -4.82
N ALA A 60 -12.24 20.55 -4.60
CA ALA A 60 -12.09 21.67 -3.66
C ALA A 60 -11.82 21.19 -2.22
N ARG A 61 -12.48 20.13 -1.75
CA ARG A 61 -12.23 19.55 -0.41
C ARG A 61 -10.84 18.92 -0.33
N VAL A 62 -10.41 18.20 -1.36
CA VAL A 62 -9.05 17.62 -1.43
C VAL A 62 -7.99 18.71 -1.33
N HIS A 63 -8.15 19.82 -2.06
CA HIS A 63 -7.22 20.95 -1.99
C HIS A 63 -7.27 21.69 -0.65
N ALA A 64 -8.44 21.87 -0.04
CA ALA A 64 -8.57 22.48 1.27
C ALA A 64 -7.83 21.69 2.36
N GLN A 65 -7.82 20.36 2.27
CA GLN A 65 -7.13 19.50 3.22
C GLN A 65 -5.60 19.69 3.23
N ALA A 66 -5.02 20.22 2.14
CA ALA A 66 -3.59 20.49 2.04
C ALA A 66 -3.07 21.49 3.09
N ALA A 67 -3.94 22.39 3.54
CA ALA A 67 -3.61 23.43 4.51
C ALA A 67 -3.65 22.94 5.97
N ASN A 68 -4.18 21.74 6.22
CA ASN A 68 -4.36 21.23 7.57
C ASN A 68 -3.07 20.54 8.06
N HIS A 69 -2.47 21.12 9.10
CA HIS A 69 -1.30 20.53 9.77
C HIS A 69 -1.75 19.75 11.00
N LEU A 70 -1.39 18.47 11.04
CA LEU A 70 -1.65 17.64 12.21
C LEU A 70 -0.85 18.12 13.41
N ARG A 71 -1.53 18.31 14.55
CA ARG A 71 -0.90 18.69 15.81
C ARG A 71 -1.12 17.61 16.85
N PHE A 72 -0.05 17.19 17.51
CA PHE A 72 -0.10 16.21 18.58
C PHE A 72 0.17 16.89 19.92
N PRO A 73 -0.87 17.06 20.76
CA PRO A 73 -0.68 17.61 22.09
C PRO A 73 0.04 16.59 22.98
N VAL A 74 1.07 17.06 23.67
CA VAL A 74 1.91 16.27 24.58
C VAL A 74 1.98 17.01 25.90
N GLN A 75 1.49 16.39 26.97
CA GLN A 75 1.56 16.97 28.30
C GLN A 75 2.66 16.27 29.11
N ILE A 76 3.58 17.05 29.67
CA ILE A 76 4.69 16.57 30.49
C ILE A 76 4.50 17.11 31.91
N GLN A 77 4.40 16.22 32.88
CA GLN A 77 4.27 16.55 34.29
C GLN A 77 5.62 16.34 35.00
N LEU A 78 6.07 17.35 35.76
CA LEU A 78 7.25 17.27 36.61
C LEU A 78 6.84 16.91 38.05
N GLU A 79 7.32 15.76 38.55
CA GLU A 79 7.15 15.30 39.93
C GLU A 79 8.43 15.53 40.74
N ASN A 80 8.28 15.80 42.03
CA ASN A 80 9.39 16.01 42.99
C ASN A 80 10.33 17.18 42.65
N VAL A 81 9.88 18.13 41.83
CA VAL A 81 10.59 19.38 41.55
C VAL A 81 10.01 20.48 42.43
N GLN A 82 10.84 21.11 43.26
CA GLN A 82 10.39 22.19 44.16
C GLN A 82 10.41 23.58 43.50
N ASP A 83 11.31 23.80 42.55
CA ASP A 83 11.50 25.10 41.90
C ASP A 83 10.61 25.22 40.64
N SER A 84 9.65 26.15 40.67
CA SER A 84 8.73 26.38 39.55
C SER A 84 9.42 26.97 38.31
N SER A 85 10.58 27.62 38.46
CA SER A 85 11.36 28.18 37.35
C SER A 85 11.91 27.10 36.41
N ILE A 86 12.06 25.87 36.90
CA ILE A 86 12.51 24.72 36.12
C ILE A 86 11.50 24.35 35.04
N SER A 87 10.20 24.35 35.35
CA SER A 87 9.14 24.04 34.39
C SER A 87 9.12 25.02 33.22
N THR A 88 9.21 26.32 33.51
CA THR A 88 9.28 27.39 32.51
C THR A 88 10.55 27.33 31.68
N SER A 89 11.70 27.04 32.30
CA SER A 89 12.97 26.91 31.60
C SER A 89 12.99 25.70 30.67
N LEU A 90 12.43 24.56 31.12
CA LEU A 90 12.29 23.36 30.31
C LEU A 90 11.33 23.58 29.14
N GLN A 91 10.17 24.21 29.37
CA GLN A 91 9.22 24.60 28.31
C GLN A 91 9.94 25.40 27.22
N LYS A 92 10.69 26.45 27.59
CA LYS A 92 11.42 27.29 26.63
C LYS A 92 12.45 26.51 25.81
N LEU A 93 13.17 25.58 26.44
CA LEU A 93 14.15 24.72 25.76
C LEU A 93 13.47 23.75 24.79
N LEU A 94 12.34 23.17 25.19
CA LEU A 94 11.56 22.27 24.35
C LEU A 94 10.92 23.02 23.18
N ASP A 95 10.39 24.22 23.41
CA ASP A 95 9.84 25.05 22.33
C ASP A 95 10.89 25.33 21.25
N ASP A 96 12.13 25.69 21.61
CA ASP A 96 13.20 25.95 20.63
C ASP A 96 13.63 24.71 19.85
N ARG A 97 13.65 23.54 20.50
CA ARG A 97 14.08 22.27 19.89
C ARG A 97 12.99 21.63 19.06
N ILE A 98 11.76 21.67 19.54
CA ILE A 98 10.61 20.98 18.97
C ILE A 98 9.90 21.83 17.92
N HIS A 99 9.94 23.17 17.96
CA HIS A 99 9.37 24.01 16.89
C HIS A 99 9.93 23.69 15.50
N LYS A 100 11.16 23.14 15.45
CA LYS A 100 11.82 22.71 14.21
C LYS A 100 11.37 21.33 13.72
N SER A 101 10.70 20.55 14.56
CA SER A 101 10.33 19.15 14.32
C SER A 101 8.83 18.90 14.50
N HIS A 102 8.14 18.70 13.37
CA HIS A 102 7.01 17.77 13.24
C HIS A 102 5.83 17.90 14.22
N GLY A 103 5.06 19.00 14.16
CA GLY A 103 3.66 19.02 14.59
C GLY A 103 3.37 18.68 16.06
N LEU A 104 4.38 18.64 16.92
CA LEU A 104 4.19 18.42 18.36
C LEU A 104 3.82 19.74 19.05
N ASP A 105 2.87 19.69 19.97
CA ASP A 105 2.49 20.80 20.85
C ASP A 105 2.73 20.36 22.30
N VAL A 106 3.88 20.73 22.86
CA VAL A 106 4.35 20.24 24.16
C VAL A 106 4.01 21.24 25.26
N GLN A 107 3.39 20.78 26.34
CA GLN A 107 3.08 21.58 27.52
C GLN A 107 3.69 20.94 28.77
N VAL A 108 4.62 21.64 29.42
CA VAL A 108 5.24 21.25 30.68
C VAL A 108 4.46 21.85 31.84
N ARG A 109 4.04 21.01 32.79
CA ARG A 109 3.34 21.41 34.01
C ARG A 109 4.01 20.82 35.25
N GLN A 110 3.94 21.52 36.36
CA GLN A 110 4.34 20.98 37.67
C GLN A 110 3.14 20.26 38.30
N GLN A 111 3.38 19.18 39.02
CA GLN A 111 2.30 18.41 39.67
C GLN A 111 1.65 19.22 40.80
N SER A 112 0.60 19.97 40.47
CA SER A 112 -0.29 20.66 41.42
C SER A 112 -1.77 20.34 41.18
N ASP A 113 -2.10 19.57 40.14
CA ASP A 113 -3.46 19.20 39.75
C ASP A 113 -3.63 17.67 39.79
N PRO A 114 -4.50 17.10 40.64
CA PRO A 114 -4.65 15.65 40.82
C PRO A 114 -5.36 14.94 39.65
N THR A 115 -5.77 15.68 38.61
CA THR A 115 -6.32 15.09 37.40
C THR A 115 -5.16 14.66 36.49
N ASN A 116 -4.76 13.40 36.56
CA ASN A 116 -3.87 12.82 35.55
C ASN A 116 -4.69 12.50 34.31
N PRO A 117 -4.59 13.28 33.21
CA PRO A 117 -5.11 12.81 31.94
C PRO A 117 -4.36 11.53 31.58
N SER A 118 -5.07 10.53 31.07
CA SER A 118 -4.52 9.22 30.71
C SER A 118 -3.36 9.29 29.69
N ASP A 119 -3.15 10.44 29.05
CA ASP A 119 -2.14 10.71 28.02
C ASP A 119 -1.02 11.68 28.45
N SER A 120 -0.78 11.90 29.75
CA SER A 120 0.39 12.64 30.22
C SER A 120 1.66 11.78 30.35
N TYR A 121 2.81 12.40 30.13
CA TYR A 121 4.13 11.88 30.46
C TYR A 121 4.58 12.41 31.81
N VAL A 122 5.25 11.59 32.60
CA VAL A 122 5.64 11.92 33.97
C VAL A 122 7.16 11.87 34.11
N ILE A 123 7.78 12.99 34.47
CA ILE A 123 9.21 13.06 34.77
C ILE A 123 9.39 13.12 36.29
N ARG A 124 10.00 12.07 36.84
CA ARG A 124 10.31 11.96 38.27
C ARG A 124 11.71 12.43 38.53
N ALA A 125 11.85 13.52 39.28
CA ALA A 125 13.15 13.97 39.75
C ALA A 125 13.69 12.98 40.80
N ALA A 126 14.72 12.23 40.44
CA ALA A 126 15.46 11.35 41.34
C ALA A 126 16.93 11.28 40.95
N GLU A 127 17.80 11.08 41.94
CA GLU A 127 19.22 10.83 41.71
C GLU A 127 19.43 9.36 41.30
N GLY A 128 20.28 9.13 40.29
CA GLY A 128 20.58 7.78 39.80
C GLY A 128 20.74 7.71 38.28
N VAL A 129 20.86 6.48 37.78
CA VAL A 129 20.91 6.21 36.34
C VAL A 129 19.53 6.50 35.74
N PRO A 130 19.45 7.29 34.65
CA PRO A 130 18.21 7.51 33.93
C PRO A 130 17.50 6.20 33.56
N SER A 131 16.22 6.11 33.88
CA SER A 131 15.40 4.94 33.54
C SER A 131 14.03 5.35 33.02
N ALA A 132 13.55 4.62 32.03
CA ALA A 132 12.25 4.85 31.41
C ALA A 132 11.36 3.62 31.60
N ASN A 133 10.11 3.87 32.02
CA ASN A 133 9.08 2.84 32.14
C ASN A 133 7.73 3.41 31.67
N GLU A 134 7.07 2.73 30.74
CA GLU A 134 5.83 3.21 30.12
C GLU A 134 5.93 4.67 29.64
N ARG A 135 5.18 5.59 30.26
CA ARG A 135 5.21 7.05 30.04
C ARG A 135 5.89 7.82 31.18
N SER A 136 6.60 7.13 32.05
CA SER A 136 7.38 7.70 33.15
C SER A 136 8.88 7.69 32.84
N LEU A 137 9.56 8.78 33.19
CA LEU A 137 11.01 8.94 33.06
C LEU A 137 11.57 9.36 34.42
N THR A 138 12.51 8.58 34.95
CA THR A 138 13.27 8.94 36.15
C THR A 138 14.58 9.58 35.71
N TYR A 139 14.82 10.83 36.11
CA TYR A 139 15.99 11.60 35.67
C TYR A 139 16.45 12.61 36.74
N PRO A 140 17.77 12.88 36.87
CA PRO A 140 18.28 13.90 37.79
C PRO A 140 17.98 15.31 37.27
N VAL A 141 16.89 15.93 37.74
CA VAL A 141 16.44 17.26 37.31
C VAL A 141 17.14 18.37 38.11
N ARG A 142 18.05 19.09 37.45
CA ARG A 142 18.79 20.25 38.00
C ARG A 142 18.97 21.31 36.90
N PRO A 143 19.14 22.61 37.22
CA PRO A 143 19.38 23.64 36.21
C PRO A 143 20.50 23.30 35.21
N ALA A 144 21.59 22.67 35.69
CA ALA A 144 22.71 22.24 34.86
C ALA A 144 22.40 21.05 33.93
N THR A 145 21.40 20.22 34.26
CA THR A 145 21.04 19.02 33.48
C THR A 145 19.82 19.25 32.58
N LEU A 146 19.15 20.40 32.67
CA LEU A 146 17.97 20.73 31.84
C LEU A 146 18.23 20.68 30.33
N PRO A 147 19.37 21.17 29.80
CA PRO A 147 19.66 21.02 28.37
C PRO A 147 19.69 19.53 27.97
N ASN A 148 20.40 18.68 28.71
CA ASN A 148 20.48 17.26 28.39
C ASN A 148 19.11 16.57 28.52
N LEU A 149 18.30 16.94 29.52
CA LEU A 149 16.93 16.44 29.66
C LEU A 149 16.06 16.82 28.46
N ALA A 150 16.13 18.08 28.02
CA ALA A 150 15.38 18.52 26.85
C ALA A 150 15.84 17.80 25.57
N ASP A 151 17.10 17.38 25.46
CA ASP A 151 17.64 16.69 24.27
C ASP A 151 17.13 15.25 24.28
N LEU A 152 17.19 14.62 25.44
CA LEU A 152 16.62 13.30 25.68
C LEU A 152 15.12 13.25 25.41
N LEU A 153 14.34 14.22 25.91
CA LEU A 153 12.91 14.32 25.64
C LEU A 153 12.63 14.55 24.15
N THR A 154 13.44 15.35 23.47
CA THR A 154 13.31 15.54 22.02
C THR A 154 13.51 14.21 21.28
N LEU A 155 14.53 13.43 21.65
CA LEU A 155 14.77 12.09 21.09
C LEU A 155 13.66 11.10 21.40
N LEU A 156 13.06 11.15 22.60
CA LEU A 156 11.96 10.27 22.99
C LEU A 156 10.63 10.62 22.31
N LEU A 157 10.35 11.91 22.11
CA LEU A 157 9.09 12.40 21.54
C LEU A 157 9.09 12.40 20.01
N ALA A 158 10.22 12.78 19.41
CA ALA A 158 10.43 12.91 17.96
C ALA A 158 11.80 12.33 17.54
N PRO A 159 11.99 11.00 17.65
CA PRO A 159 13.24 10.35 17.29
C PRO A 159 13.57 10.53 15.79
N PRO A 160 14.85 10.72 15.42
CA PRO A 160 15.29 10.73 14.03
C PRO A 160 15.16 9.34 13.40
N ILE A 161 14.93 9.28 12.09
CA ILE A 161 14.61 8.04 11.38
C ILE A 161 15.43 7.89 10.11
N ASP A 162 15.88 6.67 9.83
CA ASP A 162 16.31 6.24 8.49
C ASP A 162 15.12 5.62 7.73
N ALA A 163 14.41 6.47 6.96
CA ALA A 163 13.15 6.09 6.32
C ALA A 163 13.30 4.93 5.31
N HIS A 164 14.50 4.74 4.75
CA HIS A 164 14.75 3.74 3.71
C HIS A 164 14.74 2.31 4.26
N ARG A 165 14.99 2.13 5.57
CA ARG A 165 15.03 0.81 6.23
C ARG A 165 13.66 0.30 6.68
N VAL A 166 12.75 1.23 6.98
CA VAL A 166 11.48 0.96 7.63
C VAL A 166 10.42 0.54 6.62
N ALA A 167 9.70 -0.54 6.90
CA ALA A 167 8.59 -1.00 6.08
C ALA A 167 7.47 0.05 6.02
N GLN A 168 6.87 0.19 4.83
CA GLN A 168 5.69 1.03 4.61
C GLN A 168 4.54 0.57 5.50
N TYR A 169 3.79 1.51 6.07
CA TYR A 169 2.68 1.18 6.96
C TYR A 169 1.63 0.30 6.27
N SER A 170 1.18 -0.74 6.99
CA SER A 170 0.00 -1.51 6.62
C SER A 170 -0.79 -1.87 7.88
N PRO A 171 -2.13 -1.81 7.86
CA PRO A 171 -2.94 -2.26 8.99
C PRO A 171 -2.82 -3.77 9.21
N ARG A 172 -2.32 -4.53 8.23
CA ARG A 172 -2.12 -5.98 8.31
C ARG A 172 -0.72 -6.36 7.82
N TYR A 173 -0.02 -7.18 8.59
CA TYR A 173 1.24 -7.78 8.15
C TYR A 173 1.17 -9.30 8.28
N ARG A 174 1.90 -9.96 7.40
CA ARG A 174 2.24 -11.37 7.53
C ARG A 174 3.70 -11.51 7.94
N LEU A 175 3.97 -12.27 8.99
CA LEU A 175 5.31 -12.60 9.43
C LEU A 175 5.60 -14.04 9.02
N ALA A 176 6.51 -14.22 8.06
CA ALA A 176 6.85 -15.53 7.51
C ALA A 176 8.19 -16.02 8.09
N PHE A 177 8.13 -17.03 8.95
CA PHE A 177 9.33 -17.65 9.53
C PHE A 177 9.72 -18.90 8.74
N THR A 178 10.87 -18.84 8.07
CA THR A 178 11.34 -19.93 7.21
C THR A 178 12.66 -20.48 7.68
N LEU A 179 12.73 -21.79 7.93
CA LEU A 179 13.98 -22.50 8.16
C LEU A 179 14.44 -23.12 6.84
N LEU A 180 15.56 -22.65 6.30
CA LEU A 180 16.17 -23.14 5.07
C LEU A 180 17.37 -24.02 5.39
N ASN A 181 17.30 -25.29 5.03
CA ASN A 181 18.48 -26.15 4.96
C ASN A 181 19.03 -26.11 3.54
N GLU A 182 20.32 -25.78 3.40
CA GLU A 182 20.97 -25.73 2.10
C GLU A 182 20.92 -27.09 1.39
N ASP A 183 21.32 -28.15 2.10
CA ASP A 183 21.26 -29.53 1.63
C ASP A 183 21.08 -30.48 2.81
N ALA A 184 19.87 -30.98 3.01
CA ALA A 184 19.60 -31.95 4.07
C ALA A 184 20.20 -33.35 3.78
N ALA A 185 20.45 -33.70 2.51
CA ALA A 185 21.01 -35.00 2.14
C ALA A 185 22.49 -35.11 2.53
N ALA A 186 23.20 -33.99 2.61
CA ALA A 186 24.59 -33.92 3.09
C ALA A 186 24.75 -34.20 4.60
N GLY A 187 23.64 -34.32 5.34
CA GLY A 187 23.63 -34.64 6.77
C GLY A 187 23.79 -33.42 7.69
N GLY A 188 23.38 -33.58 8.96
CA GLY A 188 23.41 -32.51 9.95
C GLY A 188 22.42 -31.39 9.65
N ALA A 189 21.30 -31.72 9.01
CA ALA A 189 20.21 -30.78 8.75
C ALA A 189 19.38 -30.56 10.02
N ILE A 190 18.66 -29.45 10.05
CA ILE A 190 17.69 -29.20 11.12
C ILE A 190 16.31 -29.66 10.66
N SER A 191 15.73 -30.60 11.41
CA SER A 191 14.41 -31.19 11.11
C SER A 191 13.23 -30.27 11.41
N GLY A 192 13.43 -29.29 12.30
CA GLY A 192 12.40 -28.32 12.66
C GLY A 192 12.78 -27.48 13.88
N TRP A 193 11.79 -26.77 14.43
CA TRP A 193 11.95 -25.86 15.56
C TRP A 193 10.67 -25.78 16.40
N ASP A 194 10.79 -25.47 17.69
CA ASP A 194 9.64 -25.10 18.55
C ASP A 194 9.28 -23.62 18.33
N ILE A 195 8.76 -23.31 17.15
CA ILE A 195 8.45 -21.93 16.80
C ILE A 195 7.36 -21.32 17.69
N SER A 196 6.34 -22.11 18.07
CA SER A 196 5.26 -21.64 18.93
C SER A 196 5.78 -21.20 20.31
N GLY A 197 6.66 -21.99 20.92
CA GLY A 197 7.34 -21.63 22.16
C GLY A 197 8.27 -20.42 22.00
N ALA A 198 8.94 -20.28 20.86
CA ALA A 198 9.80 -19.12 20.61
C ALA A 198 9.02 -17.81 20.41
N ILE A 199 7.93 -17.85 19.63
CA ILE A 199 7.03 -16.69 19.41
C ILE A 199 6.44 -16.23 20.74
N SER A 200 5.86 -17.15 21.51
CA SER A 200 5.20 -16.82 22.79
C SER A 200 6.14 -16.12 23.78
N ARG A 201 7.42 -16.50 23.82
CA ARG A 201 8.41 -15.90 24.72
C ARG A 201 8.99 -14.58 24.20
N HIS A 202 9.29 -14.50 22.90
CA HIS A 202 10.09 -13.40 22.35
C HIS A 202 9.29 -12.36 21.57
N LEU A 203 8.24 -12.77 20.88
CA LEU A 203 7.52 -11.92 19.94
C LEU A 203 6.14 -11.53 20.45
N SER A 204 5.42 -12.41 21.15
CA SER A 204 4.08 -12.11 21.65
C SER A 204 3.99 -10.80 22.47
N PRO A 205 4.94 -10.45 23.35
CA PRO A 205 4.91 -9.17 24.06
C PRO A 205 4.97 -7.97 23.09
N ILE A 206 5.82 -8.04 22.06
CA ILE A 206 5.97 -7.01 21.02
C ILE A 206 4.72 -6.93 20.15
N LEU A 207 4.22 -8.07 19.67
CA LEU A 207 3.04 -8.12 18.80
C LEU A 207 1.79 -7.61 19.52
N THR A 208 1.65 -7.90 20.82
CA THR A 208 0.55 -7.40 21.64
C THR A 208 0.66 -5.89 21.84
N ALA A 209 1.85 -5.37 22.13
CA ALA A 209 2.06 -3.92 22.26
C ALA A 209 1.82 -3.16 20.94
N LEU A 210 2.09 -3.79 19.79
CA LEU A 210 1.89 -3.21 18.46
C LEU A 210 0.52 -3.49 17.85
N SER A 211 -0.38 -4.20 18.54
CA SER A 211 -1.69 -4.60 17.99
C SER A 211 -2.61 -3.40 17.70
N VAL A 212 -2.33 -2.24 18.30
CA VAL A 212 -3.02 -0.97 18.01
C VAL A 212 -2.70 -0.44 16.62
N LEU A 213 -1.55 -0.80 16.05
CA LEU A 213 -1.10 -0.35 14.73
C LEU A 213 -1.40 -1.37 13.63
N HIS A 214 -1.20 -2.65 13.97
CA HIS A 214 -1.08 -3.74 13.00
C HIS A 214 -1.77 -5.00 13.50
N ASN A 215 -2.45 -5.69 12.58
CA ASN A 215 -2.89 -7.05 12.77
C ASN A 215 -1.88 -8.02 12.13
N PHE A 216 -1.29 -8.89 12.93
CA PHE A 216 -0.25 -9.81 12.49
C PHE A 216 -0.83 -11.20 12.23
N THR A 217 -0.49 -11.75 11.06
CA THR A 217 -0.66 -13.16 10.75
C THR A 217 0.71 -13.82 10.73
N ILE A 218 0.85 -15.03 11.27
CA ILE A 218 2.15 -15.71 11.35
C ILE A 218 2.08 -16.99 10.54
N GLU A 219 3.07 -17.20 9.70
CA GLU A 219 3.27 -18.45 8.95
C GLU A 219 4.66 -19.01 9.27
N SER A 220 4.76 -20.35 9.31
CA SER A 220 6.03 -21.04 9.52
C SER A 220 6.21 -22.17 8.53
N GLN A 221 7.43 -22.33 8.04
CA GLN A 221 7.79 -23.44 7.17
C GLN A 221 9.24 -23.87 7.37
N VAL A 222 9.51 -25.12 6.99
CA VAL A 222 10.84 -25.73 6.98
C VAL A 222 11.09 -26.27 5.57
N GLN A 223 12.17 -25.84 4.94
CA GLN A 223 12.63 -26.33 3.65
C GLN A 223 13.91 -27.14 3.85
N PHE A 224 13.95 -28.33 3.25
CA PHE A 224 15.05 -29.28 3.41
C PHE A 224 16.11 -29.18 2.31
N HIS A 225 15.82 -28.42 1.25
CA HIS A 225 16.75 -28.20 0.15
C HIS A 225 16.55 -26.79 -0.39
N ALA A 226 17.54 -25.94 -0.18
CA ALA A 226 17.55 -24.54 -0.56
C ALA A 226 18.99 -24.15 -0.94
N PRO A 227 19.50 -24.64 -2.09
CA PRO A 227 20.87 -24.40 -2.49
C PRO A 227 21.12 -22.90 -2.74
N LEU A 228 22.36 -22.47 -2.51
CA LEU A 228 22.78 -21.12 -2.88
C LEU A 228 22.87 -21.00 -4.40
N ALA A 229 22.37 -19.89 -4.94
CA ALA A 229 22.50 -19.56 -6.36
C ALA A 229 23.94 -19.17 -6.77
N PHE A 230 24.84 -19.04 -5.80
CA PHE A 230 26.23 -18.65 -5.96
C PHE A 230 27.14 -19.53 -5.08
N SER A 231 28.44 -19.49 -5.32
CA SER A 231 29.42 -20.21 -4.51
C SER A 231 30.07 -19.28 -3.48
N PRO A 232 29.94 -19.56 -2.17
CA PRO A 232 30.60 -18.76 -1.12
C PRO A 232 32.12 -18.70 -1.28
N THR A 233 32.72 -17.59 -0.88
CA THR A 233 34.18 -17.38 -0.99
C THR A 233 34.92 -18.17 0.10
N PRO A 234 35.89 -19.04 -0.23
CA PRO A 234 36.68 -19.72 0.79
C PRO A 234 37.61 -18.73 1.50
N ILE A 235 37.67 -18.83 2.83
CA ILE A 235 38.52 -18.03 3.71
C ILE A 235 39.71 -18.89 4.17
N GLN A 236 40.85 -18.26 4.47
CA GLN A 236 42.09 -18.95 4.87
C GLN A 236 41.91 -19.92 6.06
N ASP A 237 40.95 -19.65 6.95
CA ASP A 237 40.64 -20.48 8.13
C ASP A 237 39.84 -21.75 7.80
N GLY A 238 39.63 -22.08 6.52
CA GLY A 238 38.79 -23.21 6.09
C GLY A 238 37.28 -22.96 6.24
N SER A 239 36.90 -21.71 6.53
CA SER A 239 35.49 -21.26 6.57
C SER A 239 35.07 -20.65 5.24
N TYR A 240 33.76 -20.50 5.04
CA TYR A 240 33.19 -19.88 3.85
C TYR A 240 32.61 -18.51 4.20
N GLY A 241 32.78 -17.55 3.29
CA GLY A 241 32.34 -16.17 3.44
C GLY A 241 31.24 -15.81 2.46
N LEU A 242 30.28 -15.00 2.93
CA LEU A 242 29.30 -14.30 2.10
C LEU A 242 29.65 -12.83 2.03
N THR A 243 29.85 -12.30 0.82
CA THR A 243 30.07 -10.87 0.59
C THR A 243 28.74 -10.10 0.64
N GLN A 244 28.78 -8.77 0.74
CA GLN A 244 27.56 -7.95 0.72
C GLN A 244 26.77 -8.09 -0.58
N GLU A 245 27.45 -8.33 -1.71
CA GLU A 245 26.81 -8.59 -3.00
C GLU A 245 26.04 -9.91 -2.97
N ASP A 246 26.66 -10.96 -2.43
CA ASP A 246 26.03 -12.28 -2.25
C ASP A 246 24.75 -12.20 -1.41
N LEU A 247 24.72 -11.35 -0.37
CA LEU A 247 23.54 -11.15 0.47
C LEU A 247 22.34 -10.57 -0.30
N THR A 248 22.58 -9.77 -1.34
CA THR A 248 21.50 -9.22 -2.19
C THR A 248 20.97 -10.25 -3.17
N VAL A 249 21.84 -11.14 -3.66
CA VAL A 249 21.46 -12.26 -4.55
C VAL A 249 20.66 -13.31 -3.77
N PHE A 250 20.98 -13.49 -2.49
CA PHE A 250 20.32 -14.44 -1.58
C PHE A 250 18.78 -14.38 -1.67
N VAL A 251 18.20 -13.18 -1.70
CA VAL A 251 16.74 -12.93 -1.68
C VAL A 251 16.04 -13.31 -2.99
N ASN A 252 16.74 -13.24 -4.12
CA ASN A 252 16.17 -13.38 -5.46
C ASN A 252 16.30 -14.80 -6.03
N SER A 253 16.66 -15.78 -5.20
CA SER A 253 16.75 -17.17 -5.64
C SER A 253 15.34 -17.69 -5.97
N ALA A 254 15.05 -17.81 -7.27
CA ALA A 254 13.74 -18.20 -7.81
C ALA A 254 13.21 -19.56 -7.33
N GLU A 255 14.06 -20.36 -6.66
CA GLU A 255 13.71 -21.68 -6.13
C GLU A 255 13.06 -21.64 -4.74
N TRP A 256 13.12 -20.52 -4.01
CA TRP A 256 12.56 -20.46 -2.66
C TRP A 256 11.10 -20.04 -2.70
N SER A 257 10.18 -21.00 -2.57
CA SER A 257 8.76 -20.72 -2.34
C SER A 257 8.55 -20.18 -0.91
N LEU A 258 8.85 -18.89 -0.70
CA LEU A 258 8.83 -18.27 0.62
C LEU A 258 7.42 -17.95 1.16
N SER A 259 6.40 -17.99 0.31
CA SER A 259 5.01 -17.70 0.66
C SER A 259 4.05 -18.74 0.06
N SER A 260 3.14 -19.25 0.88
CA SER A 260 2.16 -20.29 0.49
C SER A 260 0.76 -19.74 0.20
N SER A 261 0.51 -18.45 0.49
CA SER A 261 -0.82 -17.84 0.48
C SER A 261 -0.96 -16.73 -0.58
N VAL A 262 -2.13 -16.70 -1.24
CA VAL A 262 -2.52 -15.62 -2.17
C VAL A 262 -3.21 -14.52 -1.37
N SER A 263 -2.46 -13.53 -0.92
CA SER A 263 -2.98 -12.35 -0.22
C SER A 263 -2.17 -11.12 -0.60
N ASN A 264 -2.83 -9.96 -0.57
CA ASN A 264 -2.21 -8.65 -0.79
C ASN A 264 -1.56 -8.07 0.47
N ASP A 265 -1.64 -8.76 1.62
CA ASP A 265 -1.00 -8.28 2.85
C ASP A 265 0.53 -8.33 2.69
N PRO A 266 1.26 -7.25 3.02
CA PRO A 266 2.72 -7.23 2.96
C PRO A 266 3.31 -8.27 3.90
N VAL A 267 4.39 -8.91 3.44
CA VAL A 267 5.08 -10.00 4.14
C VAL A 267 6.44 -9.52 4.62
N LEU A 268 6.74 -9.76 5.90
CA LEU A 268 8.08 -9.62 6.45
C LEU A 268 8.67 -11.02 6.67
N HIS A 269 9.83 -11.25 6.06
CA HIS A 269 10.48 -12.57 6.05
C HIS A 269 11.52 -12.68 7.17
N PHE A 270 11.46 -13.76 7.95
CA PHE A 270 12.44 -14.08 8.98
C PHE A 270 13.03 -15.45 8.70
N ILE A 271 14.26 -15.46 8.20
CA ILE A 271 14.88 -16.66 7.64
C ILE A 271 16.02 -17.14 8.54
N VAL A 272 16.01 -18.43 8.86
CA VAL A 272 17.19 -19.11 9.40
C VAL A 272 17.78 -19.96 8.29
N PHE A 273 19.02 -19.65 7.90
CA PHE A 273 19.75 -20.41 6.91
C PHE A 273 20.75 -21.35 7.57
N VAL A 274 20.66 -22.63 7.24
CA VAL A 274 21.54 -23.70 7.72
C VAL A 274 22.40 -24.18 6.54
N PRO A 275 23.71 -23.86 6.52
CA PRO A 275 24.60 -24.28 5.43
C PRO A 275 24.74 -25.81 5.36
N SER A 276 25.16 -26.33 4.22
CA SER A 276 25.47 -27.75 4.01
C SER A 276 26.71 -28.15 4.80
N ALA A 277 26.83 -29.43 5.19
CA ALA A 277 27.95 -29.93 5.97
C ALA A 277 29.33 -29.64 5.32
N SER A 278 29.41 -29.61 3.98
CA SER A 278 30.65 -29.29 3.24
C SER A 278 31.02 -27.81 3.23
N ARG A 279 30.08 -26.93 3.57
CA ARG A 279 30.22 -25.45 3.53
C ARG A 279 30.13 -24.79 4.90
N ARG A 280 30.33 -25.56 5.97
CA ARG A 280 30.36 -25.05 7.35
C ARG A 280 31.81 -24.82 7.82
N PRO A 281 32.07 -23.78 8.63
CA PRO A 281 31.14 -22.71 9.00
C PRO A 281 31.03 -21.65 7.89
N LEU A 282 29.81 -21.13 7.70
CA LEU A 282 29.52 -20.00 6.82
C LEU A 282 29.45 -18.71 7.65
N LYS A 283 30.18 -17.68 7.23
CA LYS A 283 30.28 -16.37 7.90
C LYS A 283 29.92 -15.24 6.94
N ILE A 284 29.47 -14.12 7.49
CA ILE A 284 29.27 -12.88 6.72
C ILE A 284 30.60 -12.13 6.66
N LEU A 285 30.96 -11.60 5.50
CA LEU A 285 32.15 -10.77 5.32
C LEU A 285 31.77 -9.28 5.37
N ASP A 286 32.63 -8.47 5.97
CA ASP A 286 32.53 -7.01 5.94
C ASP A 286 33.00 -6.44 4.59
N SER A 287 32.95 -5.11 4.44
CA SER A 287 33.41 -4.42 3.23
C SER A 287 34.90 -4.60 2.92
N ASN A 288 35.69 -5.07 3.89
CA ASN A 288 37.11 -5.33 3.76
C ASN A 288 37.41 -6.82 3.51
N GLY A 289 36.36 -7.66 3.36
CA GLY A 289 36.49 -9.10 3.18
C GLY A 289 36.85 -9.86 4.46
N LEU A 290 36.74 -9.24 5.63
CA LEU A 290 37.02 -9.88 6.91
C LEU A 290 35.74 -10.48 7.52
N PRO A 291 35.84 -11.60 8.26
CA PRO A 291 34.69 -12.17 8.94
C PRO A 291 34.04 -11.19 9.93
N SER A 292 32.76 -10.90 9.73
CA SER A 292 31.94 -10.13 10.64
C SER A 292 31.72 -10.89 11.96
N THR A 293 31.54 -10.13 13.03
CA THR A 293 31.14 -10.67 14.34
C THR A 293 29.66 -11.08 14.39
N SER A 294 28.85 -10.61 13.43
CA SER A 294 27.44 -10.95 13.31
C SER A 294 27.21 -12.03 12.27
N ASN A 295 26.35 -13.00 12.59
CA ASN A 295 25.83 -14.00 11.65
C ASN A 295 24.43 -13.63 11.13
N ALA A 296 23.97 -12.41 11.39
CA ALA A 296 22.65 -11.93 11.01
C ALA A 296 22.75 -10.63 10.23
N PHE A 297 21.84 -10.44 9.28
CA PHE A 297 21.68 -9.19 8.55
C PHE A 297 20.20 -8.89 8.30
N LEU A 298 19.94 -7.62 8.00
CA LEU A 298 18.61 -7.09 7.74
C LEU A 298 18.53 -6.56 6.32
N LEU A 299 17.47 -6.91 5.62
CA LEU A 299 17.15 -6.40 4.30
C LEU A 299 16.03 -5.35 4.45
N PRO A 300 16.30 -4.07 4.13
CA PRO A 300 15.33 -2.99 4.21
C PRO A 300 13.97 -3.35 3.64
N GLN A 301 12.90 -3.08 4.40
CA GLN A 301 11.49 -3.28 4.00
C GLN A 301 11.09 -4.73 3.66
N TRP A 302 12.00 -5.70 3.76
CA TRP A 302 11.75 -7.09 3.35
C TRP A 302 11.79 -8.06 4.52
N GLY A 303 12.82 -8.00 5.36
CA GLY A 303 13.00 -9.05 6.35
C GLY A 303 14.38 -9.13 6.99
N GLY A 304 14.54 -10.12 7.86
CA GLY A 304 15.77 -10.42 8.57
C GLY A 304 16.21 -11.85 8.34
N MET A 305 17.53 -12.06 8.36
CA MET A 305 18.11 -13.37 8.15
C MET A 305 19.19 -13.66 9.17
N VAL A 306 19.27 -14.92 9.59
CA VAL A 306 20.31 -15.41 10.48
C VAL A 306 20.90 -16.70 9.94
N ILE A 307 22.22 -16.75 9.84
CA ILE A 307 22.97 -17.94 9.49
C ILE A 307 23.23 -18.73 10.76
N TYR A 308 22.67 -19.93 10.84
CA TYR A 308 22.91 -20.86 11.93
C TYR A 308 23.89 -21.94 11.47
N ASN A 309 25.07 -21.97 12.08
CA ASN A 309 26.06 -23.02 11.89
C ASN A 309 25.88 -24.08 12.98
N PRO A 310 25.31 -25.26 12.68
CA PRO A 310 25.18 -26.32 13.67
C PRO A 310 26.57 -26.79 14.12
N PRO A 311 26.75 -27.12 15.42
CA PRO A 311 28.01 -27.69 15.88
C PRO A 311 28.32 -28.98 15.11
N THR A 312 29.58 -29.19 14.75
CA THR A 312 30.07 -30.46 14.21
C THR A 312 29.81 -31.54 15.24
N GLN A 313 28.93 -32.50 14.92
CA GLN A 313 28.68 -33.63 15.81
C GLN A 313 29.94 -34.48 15.90
N ASP A 314 30.42 -34.74 17.12
CA ASP A 314 31.47 -35.72 17.34
C ASP A 314 30.98 -37.07 16.82
N THR A 315 31.76 -37.69 15.92
CA THR A 315 31.49 -38.93 15.20
C THR A 315 31.16 -40.17 16.06
N ASN A 316 31.12 -40.03 17.39
CA ASN A 316 30.96 -41.13 18.34
C ASN A 316 29.60 -41.17 19.05
N SER A 317 28.71 -40.20 18.82
CA SER A 317 27.33 -40.28 19.32
C SER A 317 26.36 -40.61 18.19
N ASN A 318 25.72 -41.79 18.28
CA ASN A 318 24.61 -42.24 17.42
C ASN A 318 23.33 -41.40 17.62
N THR A 319 23.46 -40.10 17.87
CA THR A 319 22.36 -39.16 18.08
C THR A 319 21.90 -38.62 16.74
N ASN A 320 20.83 -39.25 16.22
CA ASN A 320 19.90 -38.77 15.19
C ASN A 320 20.42 -37.66 14.27
N ALA A 321 20.76 -38.04 13.03
CA ALA A 321 21.34 -37.21 11.97
C ALA A 321 20.54 -35.96 11.57
N ASN A 322 19.37 -35.69 12.16
CA ASN A 322 18.51 -34.54 11.90
C ASN A 322 17.75 -34.13 13.19
N ALA A 323 18.42 -33.43 14.10
CA ALA A 323 17.80 -32.93 15.33
C ALA A 323 17.05 -31.60 15.08
N PRO A 324 15.99 -31.29 15.86
CA PRO A 324 15.41 -29.96 15.85
C PRO A 324 16.41 -28.93 16.42
N LEU A 325 16.18 -27.66 16.10
CA LEU A 325 16.98 -26.55 16.63
C LEU A 325 17.02 -26.58 18.16
N PRO A 326 18.21 -26.54 18.80
CA PRO A 326 18.31 -26.58 20.24
C PRO A 326 17.71 -25.31 20.88
N PRO A 327 17.14 -25.40 22.10
CA PRO A 327 16.46 -24.27 22.74
C PRO A 327 17.34 -23.02 22.91
N SER A 328 18.64 -23.19 23.18
CA SER A 328 19.58 -22.07 23.32
C SER A 328 19.82 -21.32 22.00
N ALA A 329 19.98 -22.06 20.90
CA ALA A 329 20.07 -21.46 19.57
C ALA A 329 18.76 -20.75 19.21
N LEU A 330 17.63 -21.41 19.45
CA LEU A 330 16.31 -20.84 19.19
C LEU A 330 16.07 -19.52 19.94
N HIS A 331 16.48 -19.43 21.20
CA HIS A 331 16.45 -18.21 22.00
C HIS A 331 17.26 -17.07 21.35
N SER A 332 18.51 -17.35 20.96
CA SER A 332 19.39 -16.34 20.32
C SER A 332 18.85 -15.86 18.96
N LEU A 333 18.29 -16.79 18.17
CA LEU A 333 17.69 -16.50 16.86
C LEU A 333 16.46 -15.61 17.00
N PHE A 334 15.55 -15.94 17.90
CA PHE A 334 14.32 -15.16 18.09
C PHE A 334 14.54 -13.83 18.81
N SER A 335 15.57 -13.71 19.65
CA SER A 335 16.02 -12.40 20.15
C SER A 335 16.51 -11.50 19.00
N THR A 336 17.26 -12.08 18.05
CA THR A 336 17.68 -11.35 16.84
C THR A 336 16.49 -10.99 15.95
N PHE A 337 15.53 -11.90 15.76
CA PHE A 337 14.32 -11.60 15.00
C PHE A 337 13.44 -10.53 15.67
N ALA A 338 13.38 -10.50 17.00
CA ALA A 338 12.68 -9.45 17.73
C ALA A 338 13.29 -8.06 17.44
N THR A 339 14.62 -7.91 17.50
CA THR A 339 15.28 -6.62 17.21
C THR A 339 15.14 -6.22 15.74
N GLN A 340 15.25 -7.18 14.82
CA GLN A 340 15.02 -6.96 13.39
C GLN A 340 13.57 -6.54 13.10
N LEU A 341 12.58 -7.19 13.72
CA LEU A 341 11.16 -6.84 13.58
C LEU A 341 10.88 -5.42 14.07
N LEU A 342 11.38 -5.05 15.25
CA LEU A 342 11.25 -3.70 15.79
C LEU A 342 11.86 -2.66 14.84
N SER A 343 13.05 -2.95 14.29
CA SER A 343 13.71 -2.08 13.31
C SER A 343 12.92 -1.94 12.01
N LEU A 344 12.38 -3.03 11.45
CA LEU A 344 11.58 -3.02 10.23
C LEU A 344 10.26 -2.28 10.41
N LEU A 345 9.61 -2.43 11.58
CA LEU A 345 8.38 -1.71 11.89
C LEU A 345 8.62 -0.24 12.25
N GLY A 346 9.88 0.18 12.37
CA GLY A 346 10.27 1.56 12.60
C GLY A 346 10.15 2.00 14.05
N VAL A 347 10.17 1.04 14.99
CA VAL A 347 10.23 1.33 16.42
C VAL A 347 11.54 2.06 16.72
N PRO A 348 11.49 3.22 17.39
CA PRO A 348 12.71 3.96 17.71
C PRO A 348 13.52 3.24 18.78
N ASN A 349 14.85 3.26 18.62
CA ASN A 349 15.75 2.83 19.68
C ASN A 349 15.74 3.84 20.81
N LEU A 350 15.81 3.37 22.04
CA LEU A 350 16.00 4.25 23.18
C LEU A 350 17.44 4.79 23.19
N PRO A 351 17.65 6.04 23.64
CA PRO A 351 18.98 6.57 23.92
C PRO A 351 19.77 5.62 24.82
N GLY A 352 21.04 5.36 24.49
CA GLY A 352 21.86 4.32 25.14
C GLY A 352 22.06 4.48 26.66
N ASP A 353 21.84 5.68 27.19
CA ASP A 353 21.96 5.98 28.61
C ASP A 353 20.71 5.61 29.43
N LEU A 354 19.61 5.24 28.77
CA LEU A 354 18.35 4.87 29.41
C LEU A 354 18.27 3.39 29.69
N GLN A 355 18.07 3.04 30.96
CA GLN A 355 17.70 1.68 31.35
C GLN A 355 16.18 1.48 31.22
N THR A 356 15.76 0.34 30.69
CA THR A 356 14.36 -0.09 30.65
C THR A 356 14.09 -1.15 31.69
N THR A 357 12.95 -1.04 32.38
CA THR A 357 12.49 -2.06 33.33
C THR A 357 11.60 -3.12 32.68
N THR A 358 11.20 -2.92 31.43
CA THR A 358 10.32 -3.81 30.67
C THR A 358 11.08 -4.55 29.59
N ASP A 359 10.79 -5.85 29.42
CA ASP A 359 11.30 -6.67 28.31
C ASP A 359 10.63 -6.33 26.96
N ALA A 360 9.58 -5.49 26.99
CA ALA A 360 8.81 -5.06 25.83
C ALA A 360 8.99 -3.55 25.53
N LEU A 361 8.11 -3.02 24.68
CA LEU A 361 8.09 -1.62 24.27
C LEU A 361 7.69 -0.66 25.40
N THR A 362 8.43 0.44 25.55
CA THR A 362 8.01 1.55 26.41
C THR A 362 6.89 2.35 25.76
N GLY A 363 6.09 3.05 26.58
CA GLY A 363 5.05 3.96 26.10
C GLY A 363 5.62 5.10 25.25
N TRP A 364 6.82 5.57 25.59
CA TRP A 364 7.57 6.55 24.78
C TRP A 364 7.81 6.06 23.34
N GLN A 365 8.32 4.84 23.17
CA GLN A 365 8.57 4.26 21.85
C GLN A 365 7.28 4.03 21.08
N LEU A 366 6.25 3.49 21.75
CA LEU A 366 4.95 3.24 21.14
C LEU A 366 4.32 4.54 20.66
N ASP A 367 4.19 5.55 21.53
CA ASP A 367 3.57 6.81 21.17
C ASP A 367 4.32 7.56 20.07
N ALA A 368 5.67 7.55 20.10
CA ALA A 368 6.48 8.12 19.03
C ALA A 368 6.18 7.42 17.68
N LEU A 369 6.05 6.09 17.69
CA LEU A 369 5.66 5.32 16.51
C LEU A 369 4.23 5.66 16.06
N LEU A 370 3.26 5.76 16.98
CA LEU A 370 1.87 6.11 16.65
C LEU A 370 1.78 7.49 15.99
N ARG A 371 2.43 8.52 16.55
CA ARG A 371 2.48 9.88 15.98
C ARG A 371 3.05 9.86 14.57
N ARG A 372 4.19 9.18 14.42
CA ARG A 372 4.86 9.02 13.13
C ARG A 372 3.96 8.35 12.10
N ARG A 373 3.41 7.17 12.40
CA ARG A 373 2.53 6.43 11.47
C ARG A 373 1.26 7.21 11.15
N THR A 374 0.73 7.96 12.10
CA THR A 374 -0.42 8.85 11.86
C THR A 374 -0.09 9.93 10.83
N SER A 375 1.06 10.62 10.98
CA SER A 375 1.51 11.62 10.01
C SER A 375 1.82 11.01 8.65
N GLU A 376 2.49 9.86 8.60
CA GLU A 376 2.78 9.11 7.37
C GLU A 376 1.48 8.74 6.64
N ASN A 377 0.49 8.19 7.37
CA ASN A 377 -0.78 7.76 6.81
C ASN A 377 -1.61 8.94 6.29
N ALA A 378 -1.70 10.03 7.06
CA ALA A 378 -2.40 11.23 6.63
C ALA A 378 -1.77 11.84 5.37
N ARG A 379 -0.43 11.89 5.32
CA ARG A 379 0.29 12.37 4.16
C ARG A 379 0.09 11.47 2.95
N GLY A 380 0.22 10.15 3.13
CA GLY A 380 0.00 9.17 2.07
C GLY A 380 -1.44 9.21 1.52
N ALA A 381 -2.44 9.36 2.40
CA ALA A 381 -3.83 9.53 2.01
C ALA A 381 -4.01 10.79 1.16
N TYR A 382 -3.47 11.92 1.62
CA TYR A 382 -3.51 13.19 0.88
C TYR A 382 -2.85 13.10 -0.50
N ASP A 383 -1.62 12.58 -0.56
CA ASP A 383 -0.87 12.44 -1.82
C ASP A 383 -1.60 11.50 -2.79
N THR A 384 -2.24 10.45 -2.27
CA THR A 384 -3.07 9.53 -3.06
C THR A 384 -4.33 10.21 -3.58
N LEU A 385 -5.08 10.92 -2.74
CA LEU A 385 -6.27 11.69 -3.16
C LEU A 385 -5.94 12.74 -4.22
N GLN A 386 -4.81 13.44 -4.05
CA GLN A 386 -4.33 14.39 -5.04
C GLN A 386 -3.97 13.70 -6.37
N SER A 387 -3.37 12.51 -6.30
CA SER A 387 -3.06 11.69 -7.47
C SER A 387 -4.31 11.21 -8.19
N ILE A 388 -5.36 10.83 -7.46
CA ILE A 388 -6.68 10.50 -8.04
C ILE A 388 -7.24 11.71 -8.80
N VAL A 389 -7.26 12.89 -8.18
CA VAL A 389 -7.78 14.11 -8.83
C VAL A 389 -7.01 14.44 -10.10
N LYS A 390 -5.67 14.39 -10.05
CA LYS A 390 -4.82 14.63 -11.22
C LYS A 390 -5.07 13.61 -12.33
N LEU A 391 -5.21 12.33 -11.96
CA LEU A 391 -5.43 11.24 -12.92
C LEU A 391 -6.80 11.38 -13.62
N VAL A 392 -7.85 11.71 -12.87
CA VAL A 392 -9.21 11.94 -13.41
C VAL A 392 -9.27 13.19 -14.28
N ASP A 393 -8.48 14.22 -13.98
CA ASP A 393 -8.39 15.44 -14.79
C ASP A 393 -7.62 15.20 -16.10
N GLN A 394 -6.51 14.45 -16.04
CA GLN A 394 -5.66 14.15 -17.20
C GLN A 394 -6.30 13.18 -18.21
N ILE A 395 -7.15 12.26 -17.74
CA ILE A 395 -7.78 11.24 -18.60
C ILE A 395 -9.27 11.57 -18.75
N GLU A 396 -9.62 12.24 -19.85
CA GLU A 396 -10.96 12.80 -20.14
C GLU A 396 -12.09 11.76 -20.01
N ASN A 397 -11.80 10.50 -20.32
CA ASN A 397 -12.78 9.41 -20.31
C ASN A 397 -12.66 8.48 -19.10
N MET A 398 -11.92 8.83 -18.04
CA MET A 398 -11.75 7.96 -16.86
C MET A 398 -13.10 7.64 -16.18
N PRO A 399 -13.42 6.34 -15.93
CA PRO A 399 -14.68 5.99 -15.30
C PRO A 399 -14.55 6.20 -13.80
N VAL A 400 -15.43 7.02 -13.24
CA VAL A 400 -15.51 7.27 -11.80
C VAL A 400 -16.89 6.86 -11.35
N GLY A 401 -16.98 5.65 -10.80
CA GLY A 401 -18.21 5.09 -10.26
C GLY A 401 -18.47 5.53 -8.81
N GLN A 402 -19.63 5.12 -8.29
CA GLN A 402 -20.05 5.43 -6.92
C GLN A 402 -19.14 4.80 -5.86
N ASP A 403 -18.50 3.67 -6.16
CA ASP A 403 -17.48 3.01 -5.35
C ASP A 403 -16.27 3.93 -5.13
N VAL A 404 -15.67 4.42 -6.21
CA VAL A 404 -14.50 5.31 -6.15
C VAL A 404 -14.85 6.64 -5.49
N ARG A 405 -15.98 7.25 -5.87
CA ARG A 405 -16.43 8.51 -5.28
C ARG A 405 -16.73 8.35 -3.78
N GLY A 406 -17.37 7.25 -3.39
CA GLY A 406 -17.65 6.92 -2.00
C GLY A 406 -16.36 6.82 -1.19
N ASP A 407 -15.39 6.03 -1.66
CA ASP A 407 -14.10 5.87 -1.00
C ASP A 407 -13.33 7.19 -0.85
N VAL A 408 -13.38 8.06 -1.86
CA VAL A 408 -12.78 9.41 -1.80
C VAL A 408 -13.46 10.28 -0.75
N LEU A 409 -14.80 10.26 -0.68
CA LEU A 409 -15.56 11.03 0.30
C LEU A 409 -15.33 10.51 1.73
N ASP A 410 -15.36 9.19 1.92
CA ASP A 410 -15.15 8.55 3.21
C ASP A 410 -13.70 8.73 3.69
N SER A 411 -12.72 8.69 2.78
CA SER A 411 -11.33 9.01 3.08
C SER A 411 -11.16 10.45 3.57
N LEU A 412 -11.82 11.42 2.90
CA LEU A 412 -11.79 12.83 3.32
C LEU A 412 -12.45 13.02 4.70
N SER A 413 -13.60 12.39 4.93
CA SER A 413 -14.28 12.43 6.23
C SER A 413 -13.38 11.85 7.33
N ALA A 414 -12.71 10.72 7.09
CA ALA A 414 -11.76 10.15 8.03
C ALA A 414 -10.56 11.09 8.30
N LEU A 415 -10.05 11.80 7.29
CA LEU A 415 -9.01 12.82 7.49
C LEU A 415 -9.50 14.01 8.32
N GLU A 416 -10.76 14.43 8.16
CA GLU A 416 -11.36 15.51 8.94
C GLU A 416 -11.58 15.09 10.40
N GLU A 417 -12.01 13.85 10.63
CA GLU A 417 -12.25 13.27 11.97
C GLU A 417 -10.97 13.20 12.83
N MET A 418 -9.78 13.16 12.22
CA MET A 418 -8.50 13.23 12.94
C MET A 418 -8.33 14.52 13.76
N TYR A 419 -9.03 15.60 13.38
CA TYR A 419 -8.95 16.89 14.06
C TYR A 419 -10.09 17.10 15.06
N THR A 420 -11.12 16.25 15.02
CA THR A 420 -12.29 16.39 15.88
C THR A 420 -12.11 15.65 17.20
N PRO A 421 -12.40 16.27 18.35
CA PRO A 421 -12.41 15.56 19.62
C PRO A 421 -13.51 14.50 19.63
N SER A 422 -13.26 13.37 20.31
CA SER A 422 -14.23 12.28 20.40
C SER A 422 -15.55 12.76 21.01
N PRO A 423 -16.72 12.34 20.50
CA PRO A 423 -18.02 12.72 21.07
C PRO A 423 -18.22 12.27 22.52
N SER A 424 -17.44 11.29 22.99
CA SER A 424 -17.43 10.81 24.37
C SER A 424 -16.50 11.59 25.31
N SER A 425 -15.74 12.55 24.78
CA SER A 425 -14.76 13.34 25.53
C SER A 425 -15.27 14.78 25.71
N PRO A 426 -14.90 15.47 26.80
CA PRO A 426 -15.17 16.90 26.95
C PRO A 426 -14.67 17.66 25.72
N SER A 427 -15.40 18.68 25.27
CA SER A 427 -15.08 19.48 24.08
C SER A 427 -13.71 20.17 24.13
N SER A 428 -13.05 20.19 25.29
CA SER A 428 -11.71 20.72 25.51
C SER A 428 -10.60 19.66 25.50
N THR A 429 -10.92 18.37 25.40
CA THR A 429 -9.92 17.29 25.41
C THR A 429 -9.48 16.98 23.98
N PRO A 430 -8.16 16.97 23.69
CA PRO A 430 -7.68 16.62 22.36
C PRO A 430 -8.02 15.17 21.98
N PRO A 431 -8.09 14.84 20.68
CA PRO A 431 -8.32 13.47 20.24
C PRO A 431 -7.20 12.55 20.74
N SER A 432 -7.57 11.34 21.16
CA SER A 432 -6.57 10.34 21.59
C SER A 432 -5.65 9.99 20.42
N LEU A 433 -4.39 9.71 20.71
CA LEU A 433 -3.41 9.32 19.70
C LEU A 433 -3.84 8.04 18.95
N THR A 434 -4.48 7.12 19.65
CA THR A 434 -4.97 5.85 19.10
C THR A 434 -6.14 6.04 18.14
N THR A 435 -7.11 6.88 18.49
CA THR A 435 -8.25 7.20 17.63
C THR A 435 -7.77 7.97 16.39
N THR A 436 -6.88 8.94 16.58
CA THR A 436 -6.28 9.72 15.49
C THR A 436 -5.55 8.81 14.49
N LEU A 437 -4.77 7.85 14.99
CA LEU A 437 -4.13 6.83 14.16
C LEU A 437 -5.17 6.01 13.38
N HIS A 438 -6.22 5.53 14.03
CA HIS A 438 -7.26 4.73 13.39
C HIS A 438 -7.93 5.47 12.22
N HIS A 439 -8.30 6.74 12.42
CA HIS A 439 -8.84 7.58 11.34
C HIS A 439 -7.82 7.79 10.21
N SER A 440 -6.55 8.04 10.53
CA SER A 440 -5.49 8.19 9.51
C SER A 440 -5.28 6.91 8.67
N SER A 441 -5.33 5.73 9.31
CA SER A 441 -5.19 4.43 8.66
C SER A 441 -6.38 4.13 7.76
N THR A 442 -7.59 4.46 8.23
CA THR A 442 -8.84 4.35 7.46
C THR A 442 -8.79 5.25 6.23
N ALA A 443 -8.36 6.50 6.39
CA ALA A 443 -8.20 7.44 5.29
C ALA A 443 -7.23 6.94 4.22
N LEU A 444 -6.06 6.43 4.62
CA LEU A 444 -5.05 5.88 3.70
C LEU A 444 -5.59 4.65 2.96
N THR A 445 -6.26 3.74 3.69
CA THR A 445 -6.81 2.51 3.14
C THR A 445 -7.88 2.80 2.09
N LEU A 446 -8.81 3.71 2.38
CA LEU A 446 -9.88 4.12 1.46
C LEU A 446 -9.32 4.86 0.25
N ALA A 447 -8.39 5.80 0.43
CA ALA A 447 -7.73 6.50 -0.68
C ALA A 447 -7.00 5.52 -1.61
N SER A 448 -6.26 4.56 -1.03
CA SER A 448 -5.54 3.53 -1.81
C SER A 448 -6.52 2.61 -2.54
N ARG A 449 -7.61 2.18 -1.88
CA ARG A 449 -8.66 1.35 -2.50
C ARG A 449 -9.32 2.06 -3.68
N ALA A 450 -9.61 3.36 -3.55
CA ALA A 450 -10.13 4.17 -4.64
C ALA A 450 -9.15 4.21 -5.81
N PHE A 451 -7.89 4.55 -5.55
CA PHE A 451 -6.84 4.70 -6.58
C PHE A 451 -6.59 3.41 -7.36
N PHE A 452 -6.53 2.26 -6.68
CA PHE A 452 -6.31 0.95 -7.30
C PHE A 452 -7.60 0.21 -7.69
N SER A 453 -8.73 0.92 -7.78
CA SER A 453 -10.00 0.29 -8.16
C SER A 453 -9.93 -0.31 -9.58
N PRO A 454 -10.45 -1.54 -9.80
CA PRO A 454 -10.35 -2.23 -11.09
C PRO A 454 -10.92 -1.44 -12.27
N LYS A 455 -11.99 -0.66 -12.04
CA LYS A 455 -12.63 0.15 -13.08
C LYS A 455 -11.75 1.29 -13.57
N MET A 456 -11.03 1.98 -12.68
CA MET A 456 -10.13 3.07 -13.07
C MET A 456 -8.92 2.54 -13.87
N LEU A 457 -8.39 1.37 -13.50
CA LEU A 457 -7.26 0.76 -14.20
C LEU A 457 -7.63 0.23 -15.60
N ALA A 458 -8.88 -0.20 -15.82
CA ALA A 458 -9.30 -0.81 -17.07
C ALA A 458 -9.12 0.09 -18.31
N LEU A 459 -9.31 1.42 -18.18
CA LEU A 459 -9.12 2.33 -19.32
C LEU A 459 -7.67 2.68 -19.62
N LEU A 460 -6.73 2.41 -18.71
CA LEU A 460 -5.30 2.44 -19.06
C LEU A 460 -4.98 1.38 -20.12
N TYR A 461 -5.75 0.29 -20.16
CA TYR A 461 -5.58 -0.80 -21.12
C TYR A 461 -6.44 -0.68 -22.38
N PHE A 462 -7.57 0.04 -22.33
CA PHE A 462 -8.47 0.22 -23.48
C PHE A 462 -8.96 1.67 -23.64
N PRO A 463 -8.14 2.56 -24.22
CA PRO A 463 -8.53 3.94 -24.52
C PRO A 463 -9.73 4.06 -25.47
N ALA A 464 -10.41 5.21 -25.45
CA ALA A 464 -11.59 5.45 -26.28
C ALA A 464 -11.27 5.43 -27.79
N GLU A 465 -10.03 5.74 -28.16
CA GLU A 465 -9.52 5.69 -29.53
C GLU A 465 -9.61 4.28 -30.11
N HIS A 466 -9.33 3.26 -29.28
CA HIS A 466 -9.45 1.85 -29.69
C HIS A 466 -10.92 1.48 -29.92
N LYS A 467 -11.84 2.02 -29.13
CA LYS A 467 -13.28 1.86 -29.34
C LYS A 467 -13.67 2.40 -30.71
N TYR A 468 -13.25 3.62 -31.06
CA TYR A 468 -13.54 4.20 -32.39
C TYR A 468 -12.87 3.43 -33.53
N ALA A 469 -11.64 2.97 -33.34
CA ALA A 469 -10.93 2.17 -34.34
C ALA A 469 -11.66 0.84 -34.66
N VAL A 470 -12.25 0.20 -33.64
CA VAL A 470 -13.03 -1.03 -33.82
C VAL A 470 -14.38 -0.76 -34.48
N TYR A 471 -15.08 0.31 -34.09
CA TYR A 471 -16.43 0.60 -34.62
C TYR A 471 -16.45 1.29 -35.98
N SER A 472 -15.41 2.05 -36.34
CA SER A 472 -15.38 2.85 -37.57
C SER A 472 -15.56 2.04 -38.85
N PRO A 473 -14.91 0.86 -39.06
CA PRO A 473 -15.14 0.06 -40.27
C PRO A 473 -16.58 -0.45 -40.40
N LEU A 474 -17.19 -0.89 -39.29
CA LEU A 474 -18.58 -1.37 -39.26
C LEU A 474 -19.55 -0.23 -39.64
N PHE A 475 -19.43 0.92 -38.99
CA PHE A 475 -20.28 2.07 -39.29
C PHE A 475 -20.00 2.65 -40.68
N ALA A 476 -18.75 2.73 -41.12
CA ALA A 476 -18.42 3.22 -42.45
C ALA A 476 -19.07 2.37 -43.55
N SER A 477 -18.97 1.04 -43.44
CA SER A 477 -19.55 0.12 -44.43
C SER A 477 -21.08 0.21 -44.52
N ALA A 478 -21.77 0.44 -43.40
CA ALA A 478 -23.23 0.58 -43.36
C ALA A 478 -23.71 1.98 -43.74
N THR A 479 -23.03 3.04 -43.28
CA THR A 479 -23.52 4.42 -43.36
C THR A 479 -23.20 5.09 -44.69
N ILE A 480 -22.04 4.78 -45.30
CA ILE A 480 -21.62 5.40 -46.58
C ILE A 480 -22.61 5.11 -47.71
N PRO A 481 -23.04 3.86 -47.96
CA PRO A 481 -24.03 3.58 -49.01
C PRO A 481 -25.38 4.22 -48.74
N LEU A 482 -25.81 4.24 -47.47
CA LEU A 482 -27.09 4.82 -47.05
C LEU A 482 -27.11 6.35 -47.24
N ALA A 483 -26.02 7.02 -46.89
CA ALA A 483 -25.82 8.46 -47.13
C ALA A 483 -25.78 8.77 -48.63
N ALA A 484 -25.06 7.99 -49.43
CA ALA A 484 -25.03 8.16 -50.87
C ALA A 484 -26.41 7.97 -51.53
N ALA A 485 -27.24 7.05 -51.02
CA ALA A 485 -28.62 6.85 -51.47
C ALA A 485 -29.52 8.05 -51.08
N ALA A 486 -29.42 8.53 -49.84
CA ALA A 486 -30.18 9.69 -49.38
C ALA A 486 -29.82 10.98 -50.14
N ILE A 487 -28.53 11.24 -50.36
CA ILE A 487 -28.07 12.41 -51.14
C ILE A 487 -28.62 12.35 -52.57
N ARG A 488 -28.52 11.20 -53.24
CA ARG A 488 -29.06 11.02 -54.60
C ARG A 488 -30.56 11.29 -54.67
N GLU A 489 -31.32 10.80 -53.70
CA GLU A 489 -32.77 11.03 -53.65
C GLU A 489 -33.12 12.51 -53.37
N VAL A 490 -32.38 13.19 -52.49
CA VAL A 490 -32.57 14.62 -52.22
C VAL A 490 -32.25 15.47 -53.46
N VAL A 491 -31.18 15.14 -54.20
CA VAL A 491 -30.83 15.82 -55.45
C VAL A 491 -31.91 15.61 -56.51
N ALA A 492 -32.39 14.37 -56.68
CA ALA A 492 -33.47 14.05 -57.61
C ALA A 492 -34.76 14.81 -57.27
N TRP A 493 -35.13 14.87 -55.99
CA TRP A 493 -36.28 15.61 -55.51
C TRP A 493 -36.17 17.13 -55.76
N ARG A 494 -34.99 17.72 -55.49
CA ARG A 494 -34.74 19.16 -55.75
C ARG A 494 -34.80 19.49 -57.24
N LYS A 495 -34.27 18.62 -58.11
CA LYS A 495 -34.30 18.82 -59.56
C LYS A 495 -35.74 18.79 -60.08
N GLY A 496 -36.55 17.81 -59.66
CA GLY A 496 -37.96 17.74 -60.04
C GLY A 496 -38.81 18.90 -59.50
N ARG A 497 -38.39 19.55 -58.41
CA ARG A 497 -39.07 20.75 -57.88
C ARG A 497 -38.76 22.01 -58.70
N ARG A 498 -37.49 22.17 -59.11
CA ARG A 498 -37.06 23.26 -60.01
C ARG A 498 -37.71 23.18 -61.40
N GLU A 499 -37.90 21.97 -61.92
CA GLU A 499 -38.59 21.74 -63.20
C GLU A 499 -40.09 22.08 -63.10
N ARG A 500 -40.72 21.84 -61.93
CA ARG A 500 -42.12 22.23 -61.68
C ARG A 500 -42.31 23.72 -61.45
N GLU A 501 -41.35 24.39 -60.79
CA GLU A 501 -41.35 25.84 -60.60
C GLU A 501 -41.06 26.59 -61.92
N GLY A 502 -40.19 26.05 -62.79
CA GLY A 502 -39.95 26.58 -64.13
C GLY A 502 -41.11 26.41 -65.10
N ALA A 503 -41.89 25.33 -64.97
CA ALA A 503 -43.10 25.10 -65.77
C ALA A 503 -44.31 25.94 -65.31
N GLY A 504 -44.29 26.50 -64.10
CA GLY A 504 -45.35 27.36 -63.55
C GLY A 504 -45.15 28.87 -63.77
N GLY A 505 -43.97 29.30 -64.23
CA GLY A 505 -43.64 30.71 -64.49
C GLY A 505 -43.78 31.15 -65.95
N GLY A 506 -44.24 30.27 -66.84
CA GLY A 506 -44.52 30.56 -68.25
C GLY A 506 -46.02 30.51 -68.53
N GLN A 507 -46.76 31.50 -68.04
CA GLN A 507 -48.08 31.87 -68.55
C GLN A 507 -48.17 33.39 -68.63
#